data_AF-X1IF66-F1
#
_entry.id   AF-X1IF66-F1
#
_cell.length_a   1.000
_cell.length_b   1.000
_cell.length_c   1.000
_cell.angle_alpha   90.00
_cell.angle_beta   90.00
_cell.angle_gamma   90.00
#
_symmetry.space_group_name_H-M   'P 1'
#
loop_
_entity.id
_entity.type
_entity.pdbx_description
1 polymer ?
#
loop_
_entity_poly.entity_id
_entity_poly.type
_entity_poly.pdbx_seq_one_letter_code
_entity_poly.pdbx_strand_id
1 'polypeptide(L)'
;MFNKSFFGNMSRAGFGPGISKDKLSKIMLEILLQLPVGTKNLKDNIVYNMGLTGQMSTTCDINEAWTQTKKKAAKLFPEIFLLDNRNTMKKNKS
;
A
#
# COMPACT_ATOMS: atom_id res chain seq x y z
N MET A 1 10.23 22.26 -11.84
CA MET A 1 10.35 20.85 -12.27
C MET A 1 11.38 20.17 -11.37
N PHE A 2 10.99 19.17 -10.57
CA PHE A 2 11.92 18.49 -9.65
C PHE A 2 12.74 17.44 -10.41
N ASN A 3 14.06 17.53 -10.32
CA ASN A 3 15.03 16.77 -11.13
C ASN A 3 15.43 15.45 -10.45
N LYS A 4 15.71 14.38 -11.23
CA LYS A 4 16.14 13.04 -10.76
C LYS A 4 17.35 13.08 -9.82
N SER A 5 18.25 14.05 -10.03
CA SER A 5 19.43 14.25 -9.18
C SER A 5 19.10 14.66 -7.74
N PHE A 6 17.95 15.30 -7.51
CA PHE A 6 17.52 15.74 -6.18
C PHE A 6 17.16 14.53 -5.29
N PHE A 7 16.49 13.53 -5.86
CA PHE A 7 16.12 12.29 -5.17
C PHE A 7 17.32 11.37 -4.89
N GLY A 8 18.32 11.36 -5.78
CA GLY A 8 19.55 10.59 -5.59
C GLY A 8 20.42 11.13 -4.45
N ASN A 9 20.47 12.45 -4.28
CA ASN A 9 21.28 13.09 -3.24
C ASN A 9 20.66 13.01 -1.84
N MET A 10 19.32 13.10 -1.71
CA MET A 10 18.64 12.88 -0.41
C MET A 10 18.92 11.46 0.11
N SER A 11 18.85 10.46 -0.76
CA SER A 11 19.05 9.05 -0.41
C SER A 11 20.40 8.76 0.27
N ARG A 12 21.43 9.56 -0.02
CA ARG A 12 22.81 9.36 0.44
C ARG A 12 23.15 10.11 1.73
N ALA A 13 22.37 11.12 2.10
CA ALA A 13 22.60 11.97 3.28
C ALA A 13 21.91 11.46 4.56
N GLY A 14 21.50 10.19 4.61
CA GLY A 14 20.67 9.65 5.71
C GLY A 14 19.20 10.08 5.64
N PHE A 15 18.85 11.00 4.73
CA PHE A 15 17.48 11.26 4.26
C PHE A 15 17.13 10.29 3.12
N GLY A 16 17.35 8.99 3.37
CA GLY A 16 16.94 7.86 2.53
C GLY A 16 15.54 8.06 1.96
N PRO A 17 15.22 7.52 0.75
CA PRO A 17 13.92 7.74 0.14
C PRO A 17 12.86 7.32 1.15
N GLY A 18 11.83 8.15 1.34
CA GLY A 18 10.69 7.81 2.18
C GLY A 18 10.31 6.33 1.98
N ILE A 19 9.94 5.67 3.08
CA ILE A 19 9.58 4.25 3.21
C ILE A 19 9.39 3.56 1.85
N SER A 20 10.29 2.63 1.51
CA SER A 20 10.30 2.00 0.19
C SER A 20 8.91 1.42 -0.17
N LYS A 21 8.53 1.50 -1.45
CA LYS A 21 7.24 1.03 -1.96
C LYS A 21 6.93 -0.42 -1.54
N ASP A 22 7.96 -1.26 -1.49
CA ASP A 22 7.82 -2.64 -1.04
C ASP A 22 7.47 -2.74 0.46
N LYS A 23 8.10 -1.90 1.30
CA LYS A 23 7.80 -1.83 2.74
C LYS A 23 6.38 -1.30 2.96
N LEU A 24 5.95 -0.27 2.21
CA LEU A 24 4.57 0.20 2.22
C LEU A 24 3.60 -0.94 1.83
N SER A 25 3.90 -1.67 0.75
CA SER A 25 3.03 -2.75 0.28
C SER A 25 2.85 -3.88 1.30
N LYS A 26 3.91 -4.18 2.08
CA LYS A 26 3.89 -5.19 3.15
C LYS A 26 3.02 -4.73 4.32
N ILE A 27 3.24 -3.51 4.81
CA ILE A 27 2.44 -2.92 5.90
C ILE A 27 0.97 -2.87 5.49
N MET A 28 0.69 -2.42 4.26
CA MET A 28 -0.67 -2.38 3.73
C MET A 28 -1.32 -3.77 3.67
N LEU A 29 -0.56 -4.82 3.36
CA LEU A 29 -1.05 -6.20 3.31
C LEU A 29 -1.37 -6.73 4.71
N GLU A 30 -0.51 -6.46 5.70
CA GLU A 30 -0.74 -6.87 7.09
C GLU A 30 -2.00 -6.22 7.66
N ILE A 31 -2.17 -4.91 7.46
CA ILE A 31 -3.39 -4.20 7.88
C ILE A 31 -4.61 -4.76 7.16
N LEU A 32 -4.51 -5.00 5.84
CA LEU A 32 -5.60 -5.56 5.06
C LEU A 32 -6.09 -6.92 5.61
N LEU A 33 -5.16 -7.77 6.07
CA LEU A 33 -5.50 -9.07 6.65
C LEU A 33 -6.28 -8.90 7.96
N GLN A 34 -5.91 -7.91 8.77
CA GLN A 34 -6.54 -7.58 10.05
C GLN A 34 -7.90 -6.88 9.90
N LEU A 35 -8.19 -6.26 8.75
CA LEU A 35 -9.47 -5.58 8.55
C LEU A 35 -10.66 -6.55 8.57
N PRO A 36 -11.80 -6.17 9.18
CA PRO A 36 -12.99 -7.00 9.20
C PRO A 36 -13.57 -7.21 7.80
N VAL A 37 -14.24 -8.34 7.61
CA VAL A 37 -14.97 -8.66 6.37
C VAL A 37 -16.07 -7.61 6.15
N GLY A 38 -16.23 -7.13 4.92
CA GLY A 38 -17.22 -6.10 4.59
C GLY A 38 -16.73 -4.66 4.76
N THR A 39 -15.47 -4.44 5.13
CA THR A 39 -14.87 -3.09 5.17
C THR A 39 -14.94 -2.43 3.79
N LYS A 40 -15.67 -1.33 3.69
CA LYS A 40 -15.72 -0.46 2.50
C LYS A 40 -14.48 0.44 2.48
N ASN A 41 -14.09 0.93 1.32
CA ASN A 41 -12.94 1.84 1.16
C ASN A 41 -11.66 1.29 1.82
N LEU A 42 -11.28 0.05 1.44
CA LEU A 42 -10.13 -0.67 2.01
C LEU A 42 -8.85 0.16 2.01
N LYS A 43 -8.57 0.87 0.90
CA LYS A 43 -7.37 1.68 0.76
C LYS A 43 -7.30 2.80 1.80
N ASP A 44 -8.39 3.54 1.99
CA ASP A 44 -8.42 4.67 2.91
C ASP A 44 -8.31 4.20 4.36
N ASN A 45 -8.98 3.09 4.70
CA ASN A 45 -8.83 2.44 6.01
C ASN A 45 -7.39 1.97 6.24
N ILE A 46 -6.73 1.41 5.23
CA ILE A 46 -5.34 0.99 5.35
C ILE A 46 -4.43 2.20 5.55
N VAL A 47 -4.59 3.26 4.76
CA VAL A 47 -3.81 4.50 4.89
C VAL A 47 -3.99 5.14 6.27
N TYR A 48 -5.23 5.14 6.79
CA TYR A 48 -5.52 5.59 8.14
C TYR A 48 -4.78 4.76 9.20
N ASN A 49 -4.85 3.43 9.10
CA ASN A 49 -4.17 2.52 10.03
C ASN A 49 -2.63 2.55 9.92
N MET A 50 -2.07 2.99 8.78
CA MET A 50 -0.62 3.21 8.66
C MET A 50 -0.11 4.40 9.47
N GLY A 51 -0.99 5.31 9.93
CA GLY A 51 -0.61 6.46 10.77
C GLY A 51 0.50 7.31 10.14
N LEU A 52 1.54 7.62 10.93
CA LEU A 52 2.70 8.43 10.52
C LEU A 52 3.39 7.91 9.24
N THR A 53 3.39 6.59 9.03
CA THR A 53 3.97 5.98 7.81
C THR A 53 3.20 6.39 6.56
N GLY A 54 1.86 6.43 6.65
CA GLY A 54 1.01 6.92 5.58
C GLY A 54 1.21 8.43 5.34
N GLN A 55 1.30 9.22 6.41
CA GLN A 55 1.47 10.67 6.33
C GLN A 55 2.80 11.12 5.71
N MET A 56 3.88 10.36 5.92
CA MET A 56 5.20 10.64 5.33
C MET A 56 5.34 10.16 3.88
N SER A 57 4.36 9.42 3.37
CA SER A 57 4.41 8.84 2.02
C SER A 57 3.71 9.73 1.00
N THR A 58 4.24 9.81 -0.22
CA THR A 58 3.54 10.55 -1.28
C THR A 58 2.30 9.80 -1.73
N THR A 59 1.30 10.52 -2.25
CA THR A 59 0.08 9.90 -2.81
C THR A 59 0.41 8.91 -3.94
N CYS A 60 1.47 9.18 -4.71
CA CYS A 60 1.95 8.29 -5.77
C CYS A 60 2.46 6.96 -5.19
N ASP A 61 3.33 7.03 -4.18
CA ASP A 61 3.88 5.83 -3.53
C ASP A 61 2.79 4.98 -2.86
N ILE A 62 1.81 5.63 -2.22
CA ILE A 62 0.63 4.96 -1.64
C ILE A 62 -0.18 4.23 -2.72
N ASN A 63 -0.40 4.87 -3.88
CA ASN A 63 -1.17 4.27 -4.99
C ASN A 63 -0.46 3.06 -5.59
N GLU A 64 0.85 3.16 -5.81
CA GLU A 64 1.66 2.08 -6.33
C GLU A 64 1.75 0.92 -5.33
N ALA A 65 2.03 1.21 -4.06
CA ALA A 65 2.06 0.23 -2.98
C ALA A 65 0.71 -0.50 -2.88
N TRP A 66 -0.41 0.23 -2.93
CA TRP A 66 -1.75 -0.36 -2.92
C TRP A 66 -1.99 -1.32 -4.09
N THR A 67 -1.52 -0.95 -5.28
CA THR A 67 -1.63 -1.81 -6.47
C THR A 67 -0.84 -3.11 -6.30
N GLN A 68 0.35 -3.04 -5.71
CA GLN A 68 1.14 -4.23 -5.38
C GLN A 68 0.48 -5.07 -4.29
N THR A 69 -0.05 -4.44 -3.22
CA THR A 69 -0.76 -5.13 -2.14
C THR A 69 -1.95 -5.90 -2.66
N LYS A 70 -2.77 -5.32 -3.55
CA LYS A 70 -3.91 -6.02 -4.17
C LYS A 70 -3.48 -7.28 -4.93
N LYS A 71 -2.43 -7.19 -5.74
CA LYS A 71 -1.88 -8.33 -6.48
C LYS A 71 -1.34 -9.41 -5.53
N LYS A 72 -0.60 -9.01 -4.49
CA LYS A 72 -0.06 -9.92 -3.47
C LYS A 72 -1.19 -10.60 -2.69
N ALA A 73 -2.21 -9.85 -2.26
CA ALA A 73 -3.36 -10.38 -1.51
C ALA A 73 -4.14 -11.41 -2.33
N ALA A 74 -4.48 -11.10 -3.59
CA ALA A 74 -5.20 -12.03 -4.45
C ALA A 74 -4.37 -13.28 -4.81
N LYS A 75 -3.04 -13.17 -4.88
CA LYS A 75 -2.14 -14.30 -5.14
C LYS A 75 -1.94 -15.20 -3.91
N LEU A 76 -1.76 -14.60 -2.74
CA LEU A 76 -1.44 -15.32 -1.50
C LEU A 76 -2.69 -15.86 -0.81
N PHE A 77 -3.82 -15.16 -0.94
CA PHE A 77 -5.07 -15.49 -0.26
C PHE A 77 -6.25 -15.40 -1.25
N PRO A 78 -6.25 -16.20 -2.33
CA PRO A 78 -7.30 -16.18 -3.35
C PRO A 78 -8.68 -16.53 -2.79
N GLU A 79 -8.73 -17.26 -1.67
CA GLU A 79 -9.97 -17.66 -1.00
C GLU A 79 -10.61 -16.48 -0.23
N ILE A 80 -9.79 -15.54 0.25
CA ILE A 80 -10.20 -14.43 1.11
C ILE A 80 -10.33 -13.14 0.30
N PHE A 81 -9.43 -12.90 -0.66
CA PHE A 81 -9.39 -11.67 -1.46
C PHE A 81 -9.58 -11.97 -2.94
N LEU A 82 -10.62 -11.37 -3.50
CA LEU A 82 -10.91 -11.43 -4.92
C LEU A 82 -10.60 -10.06 -5.55
N LEU A 83 -9.72 -10.07 -6.55
CA LEU A 83 -9.47 -8.91 -7.39
C LEU A 83 -10.54 -8.88 -8.48
N ASP A 84 -11.49 -7.97 -8.38
CA ASP A 84 -12.52 -7.79 -9.40
C ASP A 84 -11.90 -7.21 -10.69
N ASN A 85 -12.52 -7.43 -11.85
CA ASN A 85 -12.08 -6.96 -13.16
C ASN A 85 -11.98 -5.42 -13.24
N ARG A 86 -12.66 -4.71 -12.33
CA ARG A 86 -12.56 -3.25 -12.16
C ARG A 86 -11.37 -2.81 -11.28
N ASN A 87 -10.44 -3.70 -10.98
CA ASN A 87 -9.30 -3.47 -10.09
C ASN A 87 -9.72 -3.08 -8.66
N THR A 88 -10.96 -3.39 -8.29
CA THR A 88 -11.52 -3.21 -6.96
C THR A 88 -11.36 -4.51 -6.18
N MET A 89 -10.64 -4.47 -5.07
CA MET A 89 -10.45 -5.65 -4.23
C MET A 89 -11.65 -5.83 -3.30
N LYS A 90 -12.18 -7.05 -3.25
CA LYS A 90 -13.28 -7.45 -2.36
C LYS A 90 -12.79 -8.56 -1.43
N LYS A 91 -13.16 -8.48 -0.15
CA LYS A 91 -12.91 -9.55 0.82
C LYS A 91 -14.14 -10.47 0.81
N ASN A 92 -13.97 -11.72 0.38
CA ASN A 92 -15.08 -12.60 -0.02
C ASN A 92 -15.74 -13.33 1.15
N LYS A 93 -14.99 -13.66 2.22
CA LYS A 93 -15.40 -14.02 3.60
C LYS A 93 -14.18 -14.61 4.33
N SER A 94 -14.21 -14.60 5.67
CA SER A 94 -13.32 -15.40 6.53
C SER A 94 -14.10 -16.60 7.04
#